data_AF-A0A254QP56-F1
#
_entry.id   AF-A0A254QP56-F1
#
_cell.length_a   1.000
_cell.length_b   1.000
_cell.length_c   1.000
_cell.angle_alpha   90.00
_cell.angle_beta   90.00
_cell.angle_gamma   90.00
#
_symmetry.space_group_name_H-M   'P 1'
#
loop_
_entity.id
_entity.type
_entity.pdbx_description
1 polymer ?
#
loop_
_entity_poly.entity_id
_entity_poly.type
_entity_poly.pdbx_seq_one_letter_code
_entity_poly.pdbx_strand_id
1 'polypeptide(L)'
;VLFPRVHQCTERLLHRVGYTIKPANQGCCGALHAHNGQLDEARQLASKLIQSMPGDAPIIVNSAGCGSTMKEYGHLLGTPEAEQFAKRVVDLSEFLLSQNLSELLQQATKLEGKRITYHDACHLSHGQKITSQPRQLIQAIPGIEFVELEESMVCCGSAGIYNVMQPDMARQLLDRKTSHIQETKADIVATGNPGCHAWIAQGCREKGIARTLHTAELLEAAFVGLQPFFEQ
;
A
#
# COMPACT_ATOMS: atom_id res chain seq x y z
N VAL A 1 -5.61 -9.87 9.59
CA VAL A 1 -5.27 -8.98 8.44
C VAL A 1 -6.52 -8.83 7.58
N LEU A 2 -6.90 -7.59 7.19
CA LEU A 2 -8.14 -7.31 6.46
C LEU A 2 -8.13 -7.83 5.00
N PHE A 3 -6.97 -7.85 4.35
CA PHE A 3 -6.80 -8.29 2.96
C PHE A 3 -5.72 -9.37 2.83
N PRO A 4 -6.01 -10.66 3.12
CA PRO A 4 -5.04 -11.74 3.00
C PRO A 4 -4.45 -11.87 1.57
N ARG A 5 -5.27 -11.56 0.56
CA ARG A 5 -4.88 -11.60 -0.85
C ARG A 5 -3.73 -10.66 -1.19
N VAL A 6 -3.64 -9.51 -0.51
CA VAL A 6 -2.53 -8.56 -0.71
C VAL A 6 -1.20 -9.21 -0.34
N HIS A 7 -1.13 -9.98 0.75
CA HIS A 7 0.07 -10.73 1.10
C HIS A 7 0.40 -11.83 0.10
N GLN A 8 -0.60 -12.56 -0.38
CA GLN A 8 -0.40 -13.60 -1.41
C GLN A 8 0.14 -13.02 -2.72
N CYS A 9 -0.36 -11.85 -3.15
CA CYS A 9 0.17 -11.16 -4.32
C CYS A 9 1.59 -10.65 -4.08
N THR A 10 1.84 -10.12 -2.89
CA THR A 10 3.19 -9.69 -2.47
C THR A 10 4.17 -10.86 -2.59
N GLU A 11 3.82 -12.03 -2.08
CA GLU A 11 4.64 -13.24 -2.15
C GLU A 11 4.90 -13.69 -3.60
N ARG A 12 3.85 -13.73 -4.44
CA ARG A 12 4.03 -14.09 -5.86
C ARG A 12 4.94 -13.11 -6.59
N LEU A 13 4.78 -11.81 -6.35
CA LEU A 13 5.65 -10.78 -6.95
C LEU A 13 7.10 -10.93 -6.50
N LEU A 14 7.34 -11.18 -5.21
CA LEU A 14 8.69 -11.44 -4.68
C LEU A 14 9.30 -12.69 -5.30
N HIS A 15 8.54 -13.77 -5.47
CA HIS A 15 9.01 -14.97 -6.17
C HIS A 15 9.38 -14.68 -7.63
N ARG A 16 8.64 -13.81 -8.33
CA ARG A 16 8.97 -13.42 -9.73
C ARG A 16 10.33 -12.71 -9.83
N VAL A 17 10.72 -11.95 -8.81
CA VAL A 17 12.03 -11.30 -8.74
C VAL A 17 13.08 -12.13 -8.00
N GLY A 18 12.82 -13.42 -7.76
CA GLY A 18 13.82 -14.36 -7.24
C GLY A 18 13.96 -14.41 -5.71
N TYR A 19 13.03 -13.83 -4.96
CA TYR A 19 13.06 -13.80 -3.49
C TYR A 19 11.99 -14.70 -2.89
N THR A 20 12.34 -15.40 -1.81
CA THR A 20 11.41 -16.15 -0.97
C THR A 20 11.15 -15.41 0.34
N ILE A 21 10.00 -15.66 0.96
CA ILE A 21 9.62 -15.03 2.22
C ILE A 21 10.06 -15.92 3.39
N LYS A 22 10.79 -15.32 4.34
CA LYS A 22 10.98 -15.92 5.67
C LYS A 22 9.73 -15.68 6.51
N PRO A 23 9.01 -16.71 6.95
CA PRO A 23 7.85 -16.52 7.82
C PRO A 23 8.31 -15.93 9.16
N ALA A 24 7.57 -14.94 9.63
CA ALA A 24 7.72 -14.36 10.96
C ALA A 24 6.37 -14.39 11.66
N ASN A 25 6.37 -14.63 12.98
CA ASN A 25 5.18 -14.47 13.80
C ASN A 25 4.93 -12.98 14.06
N GLN A 26 4.53 -12.28 13.00
CA GLN A 26 4.41 -10.83 13.00
C GLN A 26 3.22 -10.38 13.84
N GLY A 27 3.48 -9.48 14.78
CA GLY A 27 2.47 -8.74 15.54
C GLY A 27 2.00 -7.49 14.81
N CYS A 28 1.28 -6.61 15.52
CA CYS A 28 0.94 -5.29 15.01
C CYS A 28 2.17 -4.38 14.97
N CYS A 29 2.28 -3.54 13.94
CA CYS A 29 3.32 -2.53 13.78
C CYS A 29 3.17 -1.30 14.71
N GLY A 30 2.10 -1.22 15.50
CA GLY A 30 1.85 -0.09 16.41
C GLY A 30 1.40 1.22 15.73
N ALA A 31 1.39 1.30 14.40
CA ALA A 31 1.08 2.52 13.64
C ALA A 31 -0.22 3.20 14.08
N LEU A 32 -1.30 2.43 14.24
CA LEU A 32 -2.59 2.98 14.63
C LEU A 32 -2.56 3.63 16.02
N HIS A 33 -1.83 3.04 16.97
CA HIS A 33 -1.69 3.60 18.32
C HIS A 33 -0.83 4.87 18.26
N ALA A 34 0.28 4.83 17.53
CA ALA A 34 1.17 5.98 17.36
C ALA A 34 0.43 7.19 16.75
N HIS A 35 -0.36 6.99 15.69
CA HIS A 35 -1.11 8.07 15.03
C HIS A 35 -2.20 8.68 15.92
N ASN A 36 -2.68 7.94 16.92
CA ASN A 36 -3.68 8.41 17.89
C ASN A 36 -3.06 8.91 19.21
N GLY A 37 -1.73 9.07 19.27
CA GLY A 37 -1.02 9.56 20.47
C GLY A 37 -0.87 8.53 21.59
N GLN A 38 -1.26 7.28 21.37
CA GLN A 38 -1.10 6.15 22.29
C GLN A 38 0.33 5.58 22.17
N LEU A 39 1.32 6.39 22.57
CA LEU A 39 2.72 6.09 22.32
C LEU A 39 3.24 4.92 23.14
N ASP A 40 2.73 4.69 24.36
CA ASP A 40 3.21 3.59 25.20
C ASP A 40 2.80 2.23 24.64
N GLU A 41 1.56 2.09 24.17
CA GLU A 41 1.08 0.92 23.45
C GLU A 41 1.85 0.74 22.13
N ALA A 42 2.09 1.83 21.39
CA ALA A 42 2.87 1.79 20.16
C ALA A 42 4.29 1.27 20.39
N ARG A 43 4.96 1.73 21.45
CA ARG A 43 6.31 1.27 21.85
C ARG A 43 6.30 -0.22 22.19
N GLN A 44 5.33 -0.67 23.01
CA GLN A 44 5.23 -2.08 23.37
C GLN A 44 5.05 -2.99 22.15
N LEU A 45 4.21 -2.57 21.19
CA LEU A 45 3.99 -3.30 19.95
C LEU A 45 5.23 -3.30 19.05
N ALA A 46 5.90 -2.16 18.91
CA ALA A 46 7.13 -2.02 18.15
C ALA A 46 8.25 -2.92 18.70
N SER A 47 8.48 -2.91 20.03
CA SER A 47 9.47 -3.78 20.67
C SER A 47 9.19 -5.27 20.43
N LYS A 48 7.93 -5.70 20.52
CA LYS A 48 7.54 -7.09 20.21
C LYS A 48 7.77 -7.44 18.74
N LEU A 49 7.46 -6.53 17.82
CA LEU A 49 7.67 -6.75 16.39
C LEU A 49 9.16 -6.90 16.07
N ILE A 50 10.03 -6.04 16.64
CA ILE A 50 11.49 -6.13 16.48
C ILE A 50 12.00 -7.51 16.91
N GLN A 51 11.57 -8.00 18.09
CA GLN A 51 11.95 -9.31 18.60
C GLN A 51 11.51 -10.46 17.67
N SER A 52 10.40 -10.29 16.95
CA SER A 52 9.85 -11.33 16.06
C SER A 52 10.58 -11.46 14.70
N MET A 53 11.44 -10.49 14.35
CA MET A 53 12.13 -10.45 13.04
C MET A 53 13.65 -10.24 13.19
N PRO A 54 14.36 -11.15 13.89
CA PRO A 54 15.80 -11.04 14.08
C PRO A 54 16.58 -11.22 12.76
N GLY A 55 17.81 -10.71 12.74
CA GLY A 55 18.73 -10.80 11.60
C GLY A 55 18.87 -9.47 10.85
N ASP A 56 19.26 -9.56 9.59
CA ASP A 56 19.62 -8.44 8.72
C ASP A 56 18.80 -8.38 7.42
N ALA A 57 18.02 -9.42 7.11
CA ALA A 57 17.19 -9.49 5.92
C ALA A 57 16.24 -8.27 5.79
N PRO A 58 16.01 -7.76 4.56
CA PRO A 58 15.08 -6.65 4.36
C PRO A 58 13.66 -7.02 4.81
N ILE A 59 12.96 -6.05 5.38
CA ILE A 59 11.58 -6.16 5.85
C ILE A 59 10.71 -5.45 4.83
N ILE A 60 10.06 -6.25 3.97
CA ILE A 60 9.22 -5.73 2.90
C ILE A 60 7.82 -5.42 3.44
N VAL A 61 7.42 -4.15 3.35
CA VAL A 61 6.15 -3.67 3.90
C VAL A 61 5.22 -3.26 2.76
N ASN A 62 4.02 -3.83 2.74
CA ASN A 62 2.99 -3.56 1.74
C ASN A 62 1.83 -2.71 2.31
N SER A 63 2.11 -1.96 3.38
CA SER A 63 1.15 -1.05 4.01
C SER A 63 1.86 0.26 4.34
N ALA A 64 1.48 1.33 3.66
CA ALA A 64 2.08 2.64 3.85
C ALA A 64 2.14 3.09 5.32
N GLY A 65 1.06 2.91 6.08
CA GLY A 65 0.99 3.30 7.48
C GLY A 65 1.95 2.51 8.38
N CYS A 66 2.02 1.19 8.21
CA CYS A 66 3.03 0.40 8.93
C CYS A 66 4.45 0.77 8.51
N GLY A 67 4.72 0.88 7.21
CA GLY A 67 6.06 1.21 6.70
C GLY A 67 6.57 2.55 7.23
N SER A 68 5.72 3.59 7.20
CA SER A 68 6.06 4.90 7.76
C SER A 68 6.35 4.85 9.25
N THR A 69 5.57 4.11 10.04
CA THR A 69 5.80 4.01 11.49
C THR A 69 7.05 3.18 11.79
N MET A 70 7.25 2.07 11.09
CA MET A 70 8.38 1.16 11.29
C MET A 70 9.73 1.82 10.94
N LYS A 71 9.76 2.69 9.92
CA LYS A 71 10.94 3.52 9.58
C LYS A 71 11.29 4.53 10.69
N GLU A 72 10.32 4.90 11.54
CA GLU A 72 10.51 5.82 12.67
C GLU A 72 10.77 5.09 14.01
N TYR A 73 10.93 3.76 14.03
CA TYR A 73 11.12 3.02 15.27
C TYR A 73 12.36 3.47 16.07
N GLY A 74 13.44 3.86 15.38
CA GLY A 74 14.62 4.43 16.04
C GLY A 74 14.26 5.66 16.88
N HIS A 75 13.43 6.57 16.36
CA HIS A 75 12.95 7.72 17.10
C HIS A 75 11.94 7.35 18.19
N LEU A 76 11.00 6.44 17.88
CA LEU A 76 9.92 6.04 18.80
C LEU A 76 10.44 5.35 20.07
N LEU A 77 11.47 4.50 19.92
CA LEU A 77 12.03 3.68 20.99
C LEU A 77 13.36 4.21 21.55
N GLY A 78 14.14 4.95 20.74
CA GLY A 78 15.42 5.50 21.17
C GLY A 78 16.50 4.45 21.45
N THR A 79 16.43 3.26 20.82
CA THR A 79 17.41 2.19 21.02
C THR A 79 18.16 1.83 19.73
N PRO A 80 19.42 1.38 19.81
CA PRO A 80 20.20 0.96 18.64
C PRO A 80 19.54 -0.17 17.85
N GLU A 81 18.87 -1.10 18.52
CA GLU A 81 18.17 -2.22 17.89
C GLU A 81 17.00 -1.72 17.02
N ALA A 82 16.27 -0.70 17.51
CA ALA A 82 15.17 -0.09 16.78
C ALA A 82 15.66 0.68 15.55
N GLU A 83 16.80 1.37 15.65
CA GLU A 83 17.44 2.03 14.51
C GLU A 83 17.91 1.02 13.45
N GLN A 84 18.52 -0.09 13.87
CA GLN A 84 18.94 -1.17 12.97
C GLN A 84 17.75 -1.83 12.28
N PHE A 85 16.66 -2.06 13.03
CA PHE A 85 15.42 -2.57 12.47
C PHE A 85 14.84 -1.61 11.42
N ALA A 86 14.72 -0.32 11.75
CA ALA A 86 14.18 0.70 10.86
C ALA A 86 14.94 0.78 9.53
N LYS A 87 16.27 0.64 9.54
CA LYS A 87 17.12 0.61 8.32
C LYS A 87 16.82 -0.56 7.39
N ARG A 88 16.23 -1.64 7.89
CA ARG A 88 15.83 -2.82 7.08
C ARG A 88 14.44 -2.67 6.46
N VAL A 89 13.66 -1.67 6.87
CA VAL A 89 12.27 -1.49 6.44
C VAL A 89 12.24 -0.86 5.05
N VAL A 90 11.64 -1.58 4.10
CA VAL A 90 11.55 -1.16 2.69
C VAL A 90 10.11 -1.33 2.23
N ASP A 91 9.54 -0.33 1.56
CA ASP A 91 8.23 -0.44 0.95
C ASP A 91 8.27 -1.43 -0.23
N LEU A 92 7.16 -2.13 -0.44
CA LEU A 92 7.05 -3.10 -1.52
C LEU A 92 7.35 -2.49 -2.91
N SER A 93 6.83 -1.30 -3.19
CA SER A 93 6.96 -0.69 -4.52
C SER A 93 8.39 -0.25 -4.82
N GLU A 94 9.10 0.33 -3.84
CA GLU A 94 10.51 0.70 -4.02
C GLU A 94 11.39 -0.54 -4.16
N PHE A 95 11.12 -1.61 -3.38
CA PHE A 95 11.86 -2.85 -3.48
C PHE A 95 11.66 -3.53 -4.84
N LEU A 96 10.41 -3.73 -5.27
CA LEU A 96 10.13 -4.40 -6.54
C LEU A 96 10.72 -3.63 -7.74
N LEU A 97 10.68 -2.30 -7.71
CA LEU A 97 11.31 -1.49 -8.73
C LEU A 97 12.83 -1.66 -8.73
N SER A 98 13.46 -1.68 -7.54
CA SER A 98 14.92 -1.89 -7.44
C SER A 98 15.36 -3.29 -7.86
N GLN A 99 14.45 -4.27 -7.86
CA GLN A 99 14.68 -5.63 -8.32
C GLN A 99 14.23 -5.85 -9.79
N ASN A 100 14.11 -4.77 -10.57
CA ASN A 100 13.78 -4.79 -12.01
C ASN A 100 12.45 -5.48 -12.34
N LEU A 101 11.46 -5.47 -11.44
CA LEU A 101 10.13 -6.01 -11.76
C LEU A 101 9.52 -5.34 -12.99
N SER A 102 9.85 -4.07 -13.25
CA SER A 102 9.41 -3.34 -14.45
C SER A 102 9.77 -4.05 -15.76
N GLU A 103 10.90 -4.74 -15.84
CA GLU A 103 11.29 -5.51 -17.04
C GLU A 103 10.38 -6.73 -17.24
N LEU A 104 10.01 -7.40 -16.14
CA LEU A 104 9.07 -8.52 -16.18
C LEU A 104 7.65 -8.06 -16.54
N LEU A 105 7.24 -6.88 -16.07
CA LEU A 105 5.93 -6.30 -16.34
C LEU A 105 5.72 -5.95 -17.82
N GLN A 106 6.79 -5.72 -18.60
CA GLN A 106 6.69 -5.47 -20.05
C GLN A 106 6.10 -6.68 -20.82
N GLN A 107 6.13 -7.87 -20.22
CA GLN A 107 5.54 -9.09 -20.79
C GLN A 107 4.12 -9.37 -20.26
N ALA A 108 3.62 -8.55 -19.34
CA ALA A 108 2.39 -8.77 -18.59
C ALA A 108 1.20 -8.05 -19.24
N THR A 109 0.55 -8.69 -20.22
CA THR A 109 -0.48 -8.07 -21.06
C THR A 109 -1.92 -8.22 -20.55
N LYS A 110 -2.15 -8.81 -19.37
CA LYS A 110 -3.51 -9.15 -18.93
C LYS A 110 -4.39 -7.95 -18.55
N LEU A 111 -3.81 -6.76 -18.51
CA LEU A 111 -4.52 -5.49 -18.27
C LEU A 111 -4.57 -4.59 -19.52
N GLU A 112 -4.23 -5.11 -20.69
CA GLU A 112 -4.32 -4.35 -21.94
C GLU A 112 -5.72 -3.74 -22.13
N GLY A 113 -5.74 -2.47 -22.56
CA GLY A 113 -6.96 -1.68 -22.74
C GLY A 113 -7.57 -1.14 -21.45
N LYS A 114 -6.93 -1.33 -20.27
CA LYS A 114 -7.41 -0.78 -19.00
C LYS A 114 -6.87 0.61 -18.75
N ARG A 115 -7.76 1.48 -18.26
CA ARG A 115 -7.41 2.80 -17.76
C ARG A 115 -7.20 2.75 -16.25
N ILE A 116 -6.04 3.18 -15.77
CA ILE A 116 -5.62 3.05 -14.38
C ILE A 116 -5.26 4.42 -13.82
N THR A 117 -5.72 4.70 -12.61
CA THR A 117 -5.30 5.86 -11.82
C THR A 117 -4.73 5.43 -10.48
N TYR A 118 -4.03 6.33 -9.78
CA TYR A 118 -3.33 6.01 -8.54
C TYR A 118 -3.64 7.02 -7.43
N HIS A 119 -4.04 6.53 -6.27
CA HIS A 119 -4.14 7.32 -5.06
C HIS A 119 -2.87 7.18 -4.20
N ASP A 120 -2.19 8.31 -4.03
CA ASP A 120 -1.05 8.45 -3.14
C ASP A 120 -1.50 8.35 -1.69
N ALA A 121 -1.23 7.21 -1.05
CA ALA A 121 -1.44 7.07 0.37
C ALA A 121 -0.52 8.05 1.12
N CYS A 122 -1.09 8.88 2.00
CA CYS A 122 -0.36 9.96 2.67
C CYS A 122 0.90 9.50 3.44
N HIS A 123 0.86 8.34 4.08
CA HIS A 123 2.04 7.78 4.74
C HIS A 123 3.13 7.31 3.76
N LEU A 124 2.76 6.95 2.52
CA LEU A 124 3.72 6.57 1.48
C LEU A 124 4.36 7.82 0.88
N SER A 125 3.54 8.81 0.52
CA SER A 125 4.00 10.04 -0.14
C SER A 125 4.70 11.01 0.81
N HIS A 126 4.11 11.32 1.97
CA HIS A 126 4.68 12.29 2.91
C HIS A 126 5.63 11.63 3.93
N GLY A 127 5.22 10.48 4.48
CA GLY A 127 5.99 9.77 5.51
C GLY A 127 7.23 9.10 4.93
N GLN A 128 7.05 8.32 3.87
CA GLN A 128 8.15 7.56 3.26
C GLN A 128 8.80 8.23 2.06
N LYS A 129 8.20 9.32 1.52
CA LYS A 129 8.68 10.04 0.32
C LYS A 129 8.74 9.17 -0.94
N ILE A 130 7.82 8.21 -1.03
CA ILE A 130 7.68 7.29 -2.16
C ILE A 130 6.46 7.72 -2.97
N THR A 131 6.70 8.22 -4.18
CA THR A 131 5.65 8.73 -5.07
C THR A 131 5.82 8.25 -6.51
N SER A 132 7.06 8.15 -7.00
CA SER A 132 7.34 7.77 -8.38
C SER A 132 7.37 6.25 -8.58
N GLN A 133 7.76 5.48 -7.57
CA GLN A 133 8.00 4.04 -7.69
C GLN A 133 6.73 3.24 -8.04
N PRO A 134 5.57 3.47 -7.38
CA PRO A 134 4.33 2.81 -7.79
C PRO A 134 3.93 3.13 -9.22
N ARG A 135 4.10 4.39 -9.66
CA ARG A 135 3.76 4.86 -11.01
C ARG A 135 4.63 4.20 -12.06
N GLN A 136 5.95 4.17 -11.84
CA GLN A 136 6.89 3.53 -12.75
C GLN A 136 6.58 2.05 -12.96
N LEU A 137 6.22 1.33 -11.89
CA LEU A 137 5.81 -0.07 -12.01
C LEU A 137 4.50 -0.21 -12.80
N ILE A 138 3.49 0.62 -12.52
CA ILE A 138 2.21 0.56 -13.22
C ILE A 138 2.36 0.90 -14.71
N GLN A 139 3.13 1.94 -15.03
CA GLN A 139 3.38 2.40 -16.39
C GLN A 139 4.26 1.44 -17.21
N ALA A 140 4.96 0.50 -16.57
CA ALA A 140 5.70 -0.55 -17.26
C ALA A 140 4.79 -1.64 -17.85
N ILE A 141 3.50 -1.67 -17.46
CA ILE A 141 2.52 -2.64 -17.97
C ILE A 141 2.12 -2.23 -19.41
N PRO A 142 2.26 -3.11 -20.41
CA PRO A 142 1.94 -2.79 -21.79
C PRO A 142 0.43 -2.61 -22.00
N GLY A 143 0.09 -1.64 -22.84
CA GLY A 143 -1.29 -1.45 -23.33
C GLY A 143 -2.28 -0.86 -22.33
N ILE A 144 -1.83 -0.41 -21.16
CA ILE A 144 -2.67 0.36 -20.23
C ILE A 144 -2.67 1.85 -20.58
N GLU A 145 -3.72 2.56 -20.16
CA GLU A 145 -3.74 4.03 -20.13
C GLU A 145 -3.59 4.47 -18.67
N PHE A 146 -2.42 5.01 -18.30
CA PHE A 146 -2.24 5.59 -16.97
C PHE A 146 -2.67 7.06 -16.95
N VAL A 147 -3.55 7.42 -16.02
CA VAL A 147 -4.05 8.79 -15.85
C VAL A 147 -3.85 9.23 -14.40
N GLU A 148 -3.15 10.34 -14.22
CA GLU A 148 -2.95 10.92 -12.89
C GLU A 148 -4.27 11.30 -12.24
N LEU A 149 -4.34 11.08 -10.93
CA LEU A 149 -5.48 11.46 -10.13
C LEU A 149 -5.31 12.90 -9.66
N GLU A 150 -6.27 13.76 -10.01
CA GLU A 150 -6.31 15.11 -9.44
C GLU A 150 -6.37 15.03 -7.91
N GLU A 151 -5.54 15.84 -7.26
CA GLU A 151 -5.36 15.82 -5.81
C GLU A 151 -5.00 14.44 -5.24
N SER A 152 -4.22 13.64 -5.98
CA SER A 152 -3.86 12.26 -5.61
C SER A 152 -3.41 12.12 -4.14
N MET A 153 -2.66 13.11 -3.62
CA MET A 153 -2.09 13.16 -2.27
C MET A 153 -3.05 13.65 -1.17
N VAL A 154 -4.19 14.24 -1.53
CA VAL A 154 -5.21 14.62 -0.54
C VAL A 154 -5.75 13.35 0.12
N CYS A 155 -5.80 13.38 1.47
CA CYS A 155 -6.21 12.26 2.29
C CYS A 155 -7.57 11.71 1.85
N CYS A 156 -7.70 10.37 1.80
CA CYS A 156 -8.97 9.72 1.49
C CYS A 156 -10.01 9.82 2.62
N GLY A 157 -9.61 10.25 3.83
CA GLY A 157 -10.47 10.35 5.01
C GLY A 157 -10.46 9.13 5.93
N SER A 158 -9.82 8.01 5.55
CA SER A 158 -9.76 6.83 6.42
C SER A 158 -8.91 7.05 7.68
N ALA A 159 -7.66 7.51 7.50
CA ALA A 159 -6.66 7.73 8.55
C ALA A 159 -6.69 6.71 9.72
N GLY A 160 -6.74 5.42 9.38
CA GLY A 160 -6.74 4.33 10.36
C GLY A 160 -8.12 4.06 10.96
N ILE A 161 -8.58 4.94 11.85
CA ILE A 161 -9.91 4.89 12.48
C ILE A 161 -10.67 6.21 12.40
N TYR A 162 -10.13 7.22 11.71
CA TYR A 162 -10.73 8.55 11.67
C TYR A 162 -12.12 8.52 11.03
N ASN A 163 -12.33 7.67 10.03
CA ASN A 163 -13.66 7.47 9.44
C ASN A 163 -14.71 6.90 10.42
N VAL A 164 -14.29 6.24 11.50
CA VAL A 164 -15.17 5.79 12.58
C VAL A 164 -15.40 6.90 13.60
N MET A 165 -14.32 7.64 13.94
CA MET A 165 -14.37 8.67 14.97
C MET A 165 -14.99 9.99 14.49
N GLN A 166 -14.86 10.31 13.20
CA GLN A 166 -15.26 11.56 12.55
C GLN A 166 -15.88 11.27 11.17
N PRO A 167 -17.02 10.54 11.14
CA PRO A 167 -17.58 9.99 9.90
C PRO A 167 -17.97 11.07 8.89
N ASP A 168 -18.56 12.19 9.32
CA ASP A 168 -19.01 13.25 8.41
C ASP A 168 -17.84 13.89 7.65
N MET A 169 -16.76 14.20 8.37
CA MET A 169 -15.54 14.78 7.76
C MET A 169 -14.86 13.76 6.84
N ALA A 170 -14.74 12.51 7.29
CA ALA A 170 -14.17 11.44 6.47
C ALA A 170 -14.97 11.19 5.19
N ARG A 171 -16.29 11.32 5.26
CA ARG A 171 -17.20 11.19 4.11
C ARG A 171 -17.00 12.33 3.11
N GLN A 172 -16.89 13.57 3.56
CA GLN A 172 -16.60 14.72 2.69
C GLN A 172 -15.29 14.51 1.89
N LEU A 173 -14.23 14.03 2.55
CA LEU A 173 -12.97 13.70 1.90
C LEU A 173 -13.10 12.56 0.89
N LEU A 174 -13.86 11.51 1.24
CA LEU A 174 -14.10 10.39 0.34
C LEU A 174 -14.93 10.78 -0.88
N ASP A 175 -15.94 11.65 -0.71
CA ASP A 175 -16.75 12.16 -1.81
C ASP A 175 -15.93 12.96 -2.80
N ARG A 176 -15.08 13.87 -2.29
CA ARG A 176 -14.12 14.63 -3.10
C ARG A 176 -13.17 13.69 -3.85
N LYS A 177 -12.58 12.71 -3.14
CA LYS A 177 -11.65 11.73 -3.73
C LYS A 177 -12.31 10.92 -4.85
N THR A 178 -13.52 10.42 -4.62
CA THR A 178 -14.23 9.60 -5.60
C THR A 178 -14.77 10.39 -6.77
N SER A 179 -15.10 11.67 -6.60
CA SER A 179 -15.43 12.57 -7.72
C SER A 179 -14.24 12.74 -8.66
N HIS A 180 -13.03 12.99 -8.13
CA HIS A 180 -11.82 13.03 -8.96
C HIS A 180 -11.51 11.69 -9.63
N ILE A 181 -11.70 10.56 -8.92
CA ILE A 181 -11.56 9.22 -9.54
C ILE A 181 -12.55 9.07 -10.72
N GLN A 182 -13.79 9.51 -10.57
CA GLN A 182 -14.79 9.44 -11.63
C GLN A 182 -14.41 10.29 -12.85
N GLU A 183 -13.84 11.49 -12.63
CA GLU A 183 -13.32 12.36 -13.70
C GLU A 183 -12.22 11.70 -14.52
N THR A 184 -11.38 10.86 -13.88
CA THR A 184 -10.36 10.08 -14.60
C THR A 184 -10.96 9.02 -15.53
N LYS A 185 -12.24 8.63 -15.37
CA LYS A 185 -12.86 7.49 -16.08
C LYS A 185 -12.05 6.19 -16.00
N ALA A 186 -11.20 6.03 -14.99
CA ALA A 186 -10.38 4.85 -14.83
C ALA A 186 -11.24 3.61 -14.54
N ASP A 187 -10.84 2.47 -15.10
CA ASP A 187 -11.37 1.15 -14.74
C ASP A 187 -10.92 0.74 -13.34
N ILE A 188 -9.71 1.15 -12.97
CA ILE A 188 -9.05 0.77 -11.71
C ILE A 188 -8.42 1.99 -11.04
N VAL A 189 -8.61 2.10 -9.74
CA VAL A 189 -7.82 2.97 -8.86
C VAL A 189 -6.95 2.10 -7.95
N ALA A 190 -5.64 2.32 -7.96
CA ALA A 190 -4.71 1.60 -7.10
C ALA A 190 -4.20 2.46 -5.93
N THR A 191 -3.86 1.81 -4.81
CA THR A 191 -3.26 2.47 -3.64
C THR A 191 -2.43 1.50 -2.78
N GLY A 192 -1.44 2.02 -2.04
CA GLY A 192 -0.50 1.24 -1.23
C GLY A 192 -0.83 1.12 0.27
N ASN A 193 -2.07 1.37 0.68
CA ASN A 193 -2.44 1.35 2.10
C ASN A 193 -3.82 0.69 2.33
N PRO A 194 -3.94 -0.29 3.25
CA PRO A 194 -5.18 -1.03 3.47
C PRO A 194 -6.37 -0.14 3.90
N GLY A 195 -6.14 0.88 4.73
CA GLY A 195 -7.20 1.82 5.11
C GLY A 195 -7.73 2.63 3.93
N CYS A 196 -6.82 3.12 3.07
CA CYS A 196 -7.20 3.80 1.83
C CYS A 196 -7.92 2.86 0.88
N HIS A 197 -7.41 1.62 0.74
CA HIS A 197 -7.99 0.59 -0.12
C HIS A 197 -9.44 0.28 0.27
N ALA A 198 -9.70 -0.03 1.55
CA ALA A 198 -11.05 -0.33 2.03
C ALA A 198 -12.02 0.85 1.82
N TRP A 199 -11.57 2.06 2.17
CA TRP A 199 -12.40 3.26 2.19
C TRP A 199 -12.71 3.78 0.79
N ILE A 200 -11.71 3.83 -0.11
CA ILE A 200 -11.91 4.19 -1.51
C ILE A 200 -12.76 3.13 -2.21
N ALA A 201 -12.53 1.83 -1.94
CA ALA A 201 -13.35 0.77 -2.51
C ALA A 201 -14.82 0.90 -2.15
N GLN A 202 -15.13 1.33 -0.92
CA GLN A 202 -16.50 1.63 -0.53
C GLN A 202 -17.09 2.76 -1.38
N GLY A 203 -16.42 3.92 -1.43
CA GLY A 203 -16.92 5.07 -2.19
C GLY A 203 -17.04 4.81 -3.70
N CYS A 204 -16.13 4.04 -4.29
CA CYS A 204 -16.23 3.63 -5.69
C CYS A 204 -17.43 2.70 -5.94
N ARG A 205 -17.68 1.72 -5.04
CA ARG A 205 -18.86 0.84 -5.16
C ARG A 205 -20.17 1.59 -5.06
N GLU A 206 -20.28 2.54 -4.13
CA GLU A 206 -21.48 3.38 -3.95
C GLU A 206 -21.81 4.19 -5.21
N LYS A 207 -20.80 4.66 -5.94
CA LYS A 207 -20.95 5.43 -7.18
C LYS A 207 -20.97 4.58 -8.45
N GLY A 208 -20.72 3.26 -8.37
CA GLY A 208 -20.62 2.38 -9.53
C GLY A 208 -19.44 2.72 -10.46
N ILE A 209 -18.33 3.20 -9.89
CA ILE A 209 -17.12 3.60 -10.63
C ILE A 209 -15.94 2.68 -10.26
N ALA A 210 -14.86 2.76 -11.05
CA ALA A 210 -13.51 2.22 -10.84
C ALA A 210 -13.33 1.15 -9.74
N ARG A 211 -12.81 -0.03 -10.09
CA ARG A 211 -12.44 -1.04 -9.09
C ARG A 211 -11.23 -0.59 -8.29
N THR A 212 -11.21 -0.80 -6.98
CA THR A 212 -10.06 -0.43 -6.14
C THR A 212 -9.18 -1.65 -5.86
N LEU A 213 -7.90 -1.56 -6.21
CA LEU A 213 -6.91 -2.61 -5.94
C LEU A 213 -5.78 -2.07 -5.06
N HIS A 214 -5.18 -2.94 -4.26
CA HIS A 214 -3.88 -2.65 -3.69
C HIS A 214 -2.80 -2.64 -4.79
N THR A 215 -1.72 -1.86 -4.64
CA THR A 215 -0.59 -1.87 -5.59
C THR A 215 -0.12 -3.30 -5.92
N ALA A 216 0.05 -4.15 -4.90
CA ALA A 216 0.44 -5.55 -5.09
C ALA A 216 -0.58 -6.37 -5.92
N GLU A 217 -1.88 -6.13 -5.72
CA GLU A 217 -2.93 -6.84 -6.46
C GLU A 217 -2.95 -6.37 -7.92
N LEU A 218 -2.80 -5.06 -8.17
CA LEU A 218 -2.73 -4.51 -9.52
C LEU A 218 -1.54 -5.09 -10.31
N LEU A 219 -0.35 -5.10 -9.70
CA LEU A 219 0.85 -5.62 -10.36
C LEU A 219 0.74 -7.13 -10.63
N GLU A 220 0.18 -7.90 -9.70
CA GLU A 220 -0.04 -9.33 -9.96
C GLU A 220 -1.14 -9.55 -11.02
N ALA A 221 -2.19 -8.73 -11.03
CA ALA A 221 -3.24 -8.78 -12.05
C ALA A 221 -2.73 -8.50 -13.46
N ALA A 222 -1.61 -7.77 -13.61
CA ALA A 222 -0.92 -7.62 -14.90
C ALA A 222 -0.51 -8.98 -15.49
N PHE A 223 -0.11 -9.93 -14.65
CA PHE A 223 0.33 -11.27 -15.07
C PHE A 223 -0.82 -12.27 -15.20
N VAL A 224 -1.82 -12.20 -14.32
CA VAL A 224 -2.85 -13.27 -14.20
C VAL A 224 -4.26 -12.81 -14.58
N GLY A 225 -4.47 -11.52 -14.86
CA GLY A 225 -5.76 -10.92 -15.14
C GLY A 225 -6.56 -10.60 -13.88
N LEU A 226 -7.72 -9.94 -14.07
CA LEU A 226 -8.55 -9.43 -12.97
C LEU A 226 -9.48 -10.49 -12.34
N GLN A 227 -9.81 -11.58 -13.05
CA GLN A 227 -10.80 -12.56 -12.57
C GLN A 227 -10.50 -13.11 -11.16
N PRO A 228 -9.25 -13.49 -10.83
CA PRO A 228 -8.91 -13.98 -9.49
C PRO A 228 -9.10 -12.96 -8.37
N PHE A 229 -9.41 -11.69 -8.67
CA PHE A 229 -9.54 -10.59 -7.72
C PHE A 229 -10.99 -10.23 -7.38
N PHE A 230 -11.96 -10.67 -8.18
CA PHE A 230 -13.35 -10.22 -8.07
C PHE A 230 -14.40 -11.35 -8.05
N GLU A 231 -14.01 -12.61 -8.25
CA GLU A 231 -14.92 -13.77 -8.18
C GLU A 231 -14.96 -14.44 -6.78
N GLN A 232 -15.04 -13.64 -5.70
CA GLN A 232 -15.28 -14.17 -4.33
C GLN A 232 -16.53 -13.58 -3.71
#